data_AF-A0A945E9B4-F1
#
_entry.id   AF-A0A945E9B4-F1
#
_cell.length_a   1.000
_cell.length_b   1.000
_cell.length_c   1.000
_cell.angle_alpha   90.00
_cell.angle_beta   90.00
_cell.angle_gamma   90.00
#
_symmetry.space_group_name_H-M   'P 1'
#
loop_
_entity.id
_entity.type
_entity.pdbx_description
1 polymer ?
#
loop_
_entity_poly.entity_id
_entity_poly.type
_entity_poly.pdbx_seq_one_letter_code
_entity_poly.pdbx_strand_id
1 'polypeptide(L)'
;LEEGEVIQHSMMTKTIERAQRKVEENNFGIRKRLLEYDDVMNVQRENIYKRRKHALEGNRLKVDIANMIYDTTEIIVENNKISNSYKDYEFDIIRYFSVSSEFTEEEFEKTENNEIVFKTYRSAYDHYNLKVNSSAEKVYPVIKNVYENPSNNFERIVVPFTDGKKTLNVVSNLKLAYESKGETLINDFEKNISLAIIDESWKNHLRKMDELKQSVQLAVHEQKDPLVIYKFEAFKLFQTTLNEINKEIISFLFKGELPSKDPSEIREDRKERRKQKFNISKEEVLNSDELASINRNAGQNVSSRNQPVETIVREAKKIGRNQKVTIKNISNGEQKTLKYKIAENHLKNGDWILVND
;
A
#
# COMPACT_ATOMS: atom_id res chain seq x y z
N LEU A 1 -7.50 23.91 -54.02
CA LEU A 1 -7.62 24.65 -52.75
C LEU A 1 -6.27 25.29 -52.52
N GLU A 2 -6.21 26.60 -52.75
CA GLU A 2 -5.00 27.38 -52.45
C GLU A 2 -4.85 27.52 -50.94
N GLU A 3 -3.62 27.64 -50.47
CA GLU A 3 -3.30 27.71 -49.04
C GLU A 3 -3.85 29.02 -48.45
N GLY A 4 -4.82 28.91 -47.52
CA GLY A 4 -5.46 30.07 -46.86
C GLY A 4 -6.97 30.24 -47.14
N GLU A 5 -7.55 29.45 -48.05
CA GLU A 5 -8.98 29.52 -48.35
C GLU A 5 -9.84 28.78 -47.29
N VAL A 6 -10.93 29.41 -46.82
CA VAL A 6 -11.80 28.83 -45.78
C VAL A 6 -12.54 27.61 -46.33
N ILE A 7 -12.24 26.43 -45.80
CA ILE A 7 -12.87 25.19 -46.25
C ILE A 7 -14.29 25.08 -45.68
N GLN A 8 -15.29 25.24 -46.55
CA GLN A 8 -16.71 25.05 -46.22
C GLN A 8 -17.24 23.79 -46.90
N HIS A 9 -16.98 22.62 -46.31
CA HIS A 9 -17.48 21.35 -46.83
C HIS A 9 -18.22 20.56 -45.74
N SER A 10 -19.48 20.20 -45.98
CA SER A 10 -20.35 19.56 -44.97
C SER A 10 -19.75 18.27 -44.38
N MET A 11 -19.04 17.48 -45.20
CA MET A 11 -18.32 16.28 -44.72
C MET A 11 -17.17 16.61 -43.77
N MET A 12 -16.44 17.73 -43.97
CA MET A 12 -15.37 18.14 -43.06
C MET A 12 -15.94 18.63 -41.73
N THR A 13 -16.98 19.46 -41.75
CA THR A 13 -17.66 19.90 -40.52
C THR A 13 -18.16 18.70 -39.71
N LYS A 14 -18.82 17.73 -40.35
CA LYS A 14 -19.27 16.49 -39.69
C LYS A 14 -18.10 15.65 -39.15
N THR A 15 -16.95 15.65 -39.82
CA THR A 15 -15.76 14.92 -39.38
C THR A 15 -15.13 15.58 -38.15
N ILE A 16 -15.04 16.90 -38.14
CA ILE A 16 -14.57 17.69 -36.99
C ILE A 16 -15.51 17.49 -35.80
N GLU A 17 -16.83 17.56 -36.00
CA GLU A 17 -17.82 17.32 -34.94
C GLU A 17 -17.70 15.91 -34.36
N ARG A 18 -17.54 14.88 -35.20
CA ARG A 18 -17.32 13.49 -34.75
C ARG A 18 -16.01 13.33 -33.98
N ALA A 19 -14.94 13.98 -34.44
CA ALA A 19 -13.65 13.95 -33.75
C ALA A 19 -13.75 14.61 -32.37
N GLN A 20 -14.42 15.77 -32.28
CA GLN A 20 -14.69 16.44 -31.02
C GLN A 20 -15.53 15.57 -30.08
N ARG A 21 -16.65 15.01 -30.56
CA ARG A 21 -17.51 14.10 -29.76
C ARG A 21 -16.72 12.91 -29.22
N LYS A 22 -15.85 12.32 -30.03
CA LYS A 22 -15.00 11.19 -29.59
C LYS A 22 -14.01 11.60 -28.48
N VAL A 23 -13.45 12.81 -28.55
CA VAL A 23 -12.59 13.35 -27.49
C VAL A 23 -13.41 13.59 -26.21
N GLU A 24 -14.61 14.16 -26.33
CA GLU A 24 -15.53 14.37 -25.21
C GLU A 24 -15.94 13.03 -24.56
N GLU A 25 -16.31 12.03 -25.36
CA GLU A 25 -16.64 10.68 -24.90
C GLU A 25 -15.46 10.01 -24.19
N ASN A 26 -14.24 10.14 -24.72
CA ASN A 26 -13.02 9.63 -24.07
C ASN A 26 -12.78 10.32 -22.72
N ASN A 27 -12.87 11.65 -22.66
CA ASN A 27 -12.71 12.42 -21.43
C ASN A 27 -13.79 12.06 -20.39
N PHE A 28 -15.03 11.90 -20.84
CA PHE A 28 -16.13 11.44 -20.00
C PHE A 28 -15.84 10.03 -19.44
N GLY A 29 -15.40 9.10 -20.29
CA GLY A 29 -15.05 7.74 -19.87
C GLY A 29 -13.89 7.66 -18.88
N ILE A 30 -12.89 8.57 -18.98
CA ILE A 30 -11.80 8.68 -18.01
C ILE A 30 -12.33 9.14 -16.65
N ARG A 31 -13.12 10.23 -16.63
CA ARG A 31 -13.68 10.77 -15.38
C ARG A 31 -14.64 9.80 -14.71
N LYS A 32 -15.48 9.12 -15.50
CA LYS A 32 -16.41 8.10 -15.00
C LYS A 32 -15.65 6.99 -14.27
N ARG A 33 -14.61 6.43 -14.90
CA ARG A 33 -13.79 5.39 -14.26
C ARG A 33 -13.11 5.91 -13.00
N LEU A 34 -12.51 7.10 -13.04
CA LEU A 34 -11.89 7.70 -11.87
C LEU A 34 -12.86 7.81 -10.68
N LEU A 35 -14.11 8.23 -10.94
CA LEU A 35 -15.16 8.31 -9.93
C LEU A 35 -15.51 6.92 -9.38
N GLU A 36 -15.70 5.92 -10.24
CA GLU A 36 -16.04 4.55 -9.82
C GLU A 36 -14.97 3.91 -8.90
N TYR A 37 -13.69 4.20 -9.12
CA TYR A 37 -12.60 3.78 -8.22
C TYR A 37 -12.60 4.60 -6.92
N ASP A 38 -12.86 5.91 -6.98
CA ASP A 38 -12.91 6.75 -5.79
C ASP A 38 -14.12 6.45 -4.90
N ASP A 39 -15.27 6.04 -5.46
CA ASP A 39 -16.46 5.68 -4.69
C ASP A 39 -16.16 4.60 -3.65
N VAL A 40 -15.37 3.59 -4.02
CA VAL A 40 -14.91 2.52 -3.12
C VAL A 40 -14.04 3.10 -2.00
N MET A 41 -13.08 3.96 -2.36
CA MET A 41 -12.20 4.62 -1.40
C MET A 41 -12.97 5.58 -0.49
N ASN A 42 -14.02 6.22 -0.99
CA ASN A 42 -14.79 7.19 -0.25
C ASN A 42 -15.56 6.54 0.90
N VAL A 43 -16.18 5.39 0.66
CA VAL A 43 -16.85 4.59 1.70
C VAL A 43 -15.86 4.16 2.79
N GLN A 44 -14.66 3.73 2.40
CA GLN A 44 -13.61 3.36 3.35
C GLN A 44 -13.12 4.57 4.16
N ARG A 45 -12.90 5.71 3.50
CA ARG A 45 -12.51 6.98 4.15
C ARG A 45 -13.55 7.42 5.16
N GLU A 46 -14.83 7.38 4.81
CA GLU A 46 -15.92 7.76 5.72
C GLU A 46 -15.89 6.93 7.01
N ASN A 47 -15.72 5.61 6.89
CA ASN A 47 -15.64 4.72 8.04
C ASN A 47 -14.42 5.05 8.93
N ILE A 48 -13.22 5.18 8.33
CA ILE A 48 -12.00 5.47 9.07
C ILE A 48 -12.05 6.87 9.69
N TYR A 49 -12.55 7.87 8.98
CA TYR A 49 -12.64 9.24 9.50
C TYR A 49 -13.63 9.33 10.65
N LYS A 50 -14.71 8.54 10.64
CA LYS A 50 -15.61 8.40 11.79
C LYS A 50 -14.88 7.81 12.99
N ARG A 51 -14.12 6.72 12.83
CA ARG A 51 -13.31 6.13 13.92
C ARG A 51 -12.25 7.10 14.46
N ARG A 52 -11.53 7.80 13.56
CA ARG A 52 -10.54 8.83 13.93
C ARG A 52 -11.20 9.97 14.71
N LYS A 53 -12.38 10.41 14.30
CA LYS A 53 -13.14 11.46 14.98
C LYS A 53 -13.53 11.03 16.39
N HIS A 54 -14.01 9.80 16.58
CA HIS A 54 -14.31 9.28 17.92
C HIS A 54 -13.05 9.21 18.81
N ALA A 55 -11.91 8.79 18.26
CA ALA A 55 -10.63 8.79 18.98
C ALA A 55 -10.15 10.20 19.35
N LEU A 56 -10.38 11.20 18.50
CA LEU A 56 -10.02 12.61 18.77
C LEU A 56 -10.92 13.25 19.83
N GLU A 57 -12.23 13.07 19.71
CA GLU A 57 -13.21 13.68 20.60
C GLU A 57 -13.27 12.96 21.95
N GLY A 58 -12.90 11.67 22.00
CA GLY A 58 -13.01 10.84 23.20
C GLY A 58 -14.42 10.36 23.51
N ASN A 59 -15.43 10.97 22.88
CA ASN A 59 -16.83 10.54 22.98
C ASN A 59 -16.98 9.19 22.28
N ARG A 60 -17.59 8.21 22.96
CA ARG A 60 -17.80 6.83 22.48
C ARG A 60 -16.56 5.96 22.31
N LEU A 61 -15.35 6.44 22.64
CA LEU A 61 -14.15 5.62 22.53
C LEU A 61 -14.24 4.33 23.35
N LYS A 62 -14.82 4.38 24.56
CA LYS A 62 -15.07 3.18 25.39
C LYS A 62 -15.97 2.15 24.68
N VAL A 63 -16.98 2.62 23.94
CA VAL A 63 -17.86 1.75 23.15
C VAL A 63 -17.11 1.16 21.97
N ASP A 64 -16.29 1.96 21.29
CA ASP A 64 -15.46 1.48 20.19
C ASP A 64 -14.44 0.44 20.69
N ILE A 65 -13.84 0.63 21.87
CA ILE A 65 -12.94 -0.36 22.50
C ILE A 65 -13.70 -1.64 22.86
N ALA A 66 -14.88 -1.54 23.46
CA ALA A 66 -15.71 -2.72 23.74
C ALA A 66 -16.04 -3.51 22.47
N ASN A 67 -16.43 -2.83 21.38
CA ASN A 67 -16.65 -3.46 20.09
C ASN A 67 -15.36 -4.08 19.53
N MET A 68 -14.22 -3.40 19.62
CA MET A 68 -12.93 -3.95 19.19
C MET A 68 -12.54 -5.22 19.95
N ILE A 69 -12.81 -5.28 21.26
CA ILE A 69 -12.61 -6.49 22.06
C ILE A 69 -13.51 -7.60 21.53
N TYR A 70 -14.81 -7.33 21.36
CA TYR A 70 -15.78 -8.31 20.84
C TYR A 70 -15.39 -8.83 19.45
N ASP A 71 -15.14 -7.95 18.49
CA ASP A 71 -14.75 -8.30 17.11
C ASP A 71 -13.45 -9.13 17.12
N THR A 72 -12.49 -8.77 17.97
CA THR A 72 -11.23 -9.51 18.08
C THR A 72 -11.45 -10.91 18.68
N THR A 73 -12.30 -11.03 19.70
CA THR A 73 -12.69 -12.32 20.28
C THR A 73 -13.41 -13.19 19.26
N GLU A 74 -14.36 -12.64 18.50
CA GLU A 74 -15.08 -13.35 17.44
C GLU A 74 -14.11 -13.95 16.42
N ILE A 75 -13.18 -13.12 15.92
CA ILE A 75 -12.15 -13.56 14.98
C ILE A 75 -11.24 -14.65 15.58
N ILE A 76 -10.85 -14.53 16.85
CA ILE A 76 -10.00 -15.53 17.51
C ILE A 76 -10.75 -16.86 17.64
N VAL A 77 -12.00 -16.83 18.12
CA VAL A 77 -12.82 -18.04 18.28
C VAL A 77 -13.09 -18.70 16.94
N GLU A 78 -13.53 -17.94 15.93
CA GLU A 78 -13.87 -18.46 14.61
C GLU A 78 -12.67 -19.16 13.95
N ASN A 79 -11.51 -18.50 13.92
CA ASN A 79 -10.30 -19.07 13.31
C ASN A 79 -9.84 -20.35 14.01
N ASN A 80 -9.82 -20.34 15.35
CA ASN A 80 -9.33 -21.49 16.12
C ASN A 80 -10.33 -22.66 16.17
N LYS A 81 -11.63 -22.37 16.03
CA LYS A 81 -12.67 -23.39 15.83
C LYS A 81 -12.58 -24.05 14.46
N ILE A 82 -12.31 -23.29 13.40
CA ILE A 82 -12.06 -23.84 12.05
C ILE A 82 -10.84 -24.77 12.06
N SER A 83 -9.79 -24.41 12.80
CA SER A 83 -8.57 -25.21 12.93
C SER A 83 -8.65 -26.33 13.98
N ASN A 84 -9.76 -26.42 14.74
CA ASN A 84 -9.94 -27.29 15.91
C ASN A 84 -8.73 -27.32 16.87
N SER A 85 -8.17 -26.14 17.17
CA SER A 85 -6.98 -26.00 18.01
C SER A 85 -7.28 -25.16 19.24
N TYR A 86 -7.53 -25.82 20.37
CA TYR A 86 -7.74 -25.14 21.65
C TYR A 86 -6.47 -24.43 22.15
N LYS A 87 -5.29 -25.00 21.88
CA LYS A 87 -4.01 -24.40 22.30
C LYS A 87 -3.73 -23.08 21.62
N ASP A 88 -4.05 -22.97 20.33
CA ASP A 88 -3.86 -21.72 19.59
C ASP A 88 -4.86 -20.65 20.06
N TYR A 89 -6.09 -21.05 20.39
CA TYR A 89 -7.08 -20.19 21.04
C TYR A 89 -6.59 -19.64 22.39
N GLU A 90 -6.08 -20.50 23.26
CA GLU A 90 -5.53 -20.10 24.56
C GLU A 90 -4.35 -19.13 24.38
N PHE A 91 -3.44 -19.45 23.46
CA PHE A 91 -2.30 -18.59 23.15
C PHE A 91 -2.73 -17.22 22.62
N ASP A 92 -3.72 -17.17 21.72
CA ASP A 92 -4.22 -15.92 21.16
C ASP A 92 -4.88 -15.04 22.24
N ILE A 93 -5.69 -15.61 23.14
CA ILE A 93 -6.31 -14.83 24.22
C ILE A 93 -5.25 -14.27 25.17
N ILE A 94 -4.26 -15.07 25.56
CA ILE A 94 -3.14 -14.58 26.38
C ILE A 94 -2.40 -13.48 25.63
N ARG A 95 -2.14 -13.67 24.33
CA ARG A 95 -1.38 -12.72 23.52
C ARG A 95 -2.09 -11.37 23.36
N TYR A 96 -3.41 -11.34 23.16
CA TYR A 96 -4.13 -10.09 22.89
C TYR A 96 -4.77 -9.50 24.15
N PHE A 97 -5.36 -10.32 25.00
CA PHE A 97 -6.11 -9.90 26.18
C PHE A 97 -5.36 -10.10 27.49
N SER A 98 -4.24 -10.83 27.51
CA SER A 98 -3.52 -11.16 28.76
C SER A 98 -4.39 -11.87 29.81
N VAL A 99 -5.38 -12.64 29.33
CA VAL A 99 -6.33 -13.42 30.13
C VAL A 99 -6.14 -14.91 29.83
N SER A 100 -6.45 -15.77 30.79
CA SER A 100 -6.46 -17.23 30.62
C SER A 100 -7.83 -17.71 30.14
N SER A 101 -7.87 -18.81 29.39
CA SER A 101 -9.14 -19.43 28.99
C SER A 101 -9.92 -19.90 30.22
N GLU A 102 -11.24 -19.65 30.22
CA GLU A 102 -12.19 -20.21 31.21
C GLU A 102 -12.73 -21.58 30.79
N PHE A 103 -12.42 -22.02 29.58
CA PHE A 103 -12.87 -23.28 29.02
C PHE A 103 -11.79 -24.34 29.10
N THR A 104 -12.19 -25.58 29.33
CA THR A 104 -11.34 -26.74 29.06
C THR A 104 -11.32 -27.08 27.56
N GLU A 105 -10.36 -27.89 27.13
CA GLU A 105 -10.26 -28.35 25.73
C GLU A 105 -11.56 -29.06 25.27
N GLU A 106 -12.14 -29.91 26.12
CA GLU A 106 -13.40 -30.60 25.81
C GLU A 106 -14.60 -29.67 25.72
N GLU A 107 -14.68 -28.66 26.59
CA GLU A 107 -15.73 -27.65 26.54
C GLU A 107 -15.58 -26.77 25.31
N PHE A 108 -14.35 -26.39 24.97
CA PHE A 108 -14.09 -25.63 23.76
C PHE A 108 -14.53 -26.38 22.52
N GLU A 109 -14.36 -27.70 22.42
CA GLU A 109 -14.84 -28.46 21.25
C GLU A 109 -16.38 -28.54 21.18
N LYS A 110 -17.04 -28.82 22.31
CA LYS A 110 -18.48 -29.10 22.38
C LYS A 110 -19.36 -27.84 22.34
N THR A 111 -18.88 -26.73 22.90
CA THR A 111 -19.66 -25.50 23.03
C THR A 111 -19.76 -24.75 21.70
N GLU A 112 -20.90 -24.08 21.47
CA GLU A 112 -21.10 -23.25 20.29
C GLU A 112 -20.22 -21.98 20.31
N ASN A 113 -19.83 -21.53 19.11
CA ASN A 113 -18.94 -20.38 18.93
C ASN A 113 -19.46 -19.12 19.64
N ASN A 114 -20.76 -18.83 19.53
CA ASN A 114 -21.36 -17.62 20.11
C ASN A 114 -21.25 -17.57 21.64
N GLU A 115 -21.37 -18.72 22.31
CA GLU A 115 -21.25 -18.78 23.77
C GLU A 115 -19.80 -18.59 24.22
N ILE A 116 -18.85 -19.17 23.48
CA ILE A 116 -17.42 -18.97 23.71
C ILE A 116 -17.05 -17.50 23.52
N VAL A 117 -17.51 -16.88 22.43
CA VAL A 117 -17.29 -15.47 22.16
C VAL A 117 -17.82 -14.60 23.30
N PHE A 118 -19.06 -14.82 23.76
CA PHE A 118 -19.66 -14.00 24.80
C PHE A 118 -18.93 -14.11 26.14
N LYS A 119 -18.60 -15.32 26.59
CA LYS A 119 -17.90 -15.54 27.87
C LYS A 119 -16.48 -14.96 27.83
N THR A 120 -15.74 -15.22 26.76
CA THR A 120 -14.38 -14.70 26.59
C THR A 120 -14.35 -13.18 26.47
N TYR A 121 -15.29 -12.61 25.72
CA TYR A 121 -15.46 -11.15 25.63
C TYR A 121 -15.69 -10.55 27.01
N ARG A 122 -16.59 -11.13 27.81
CA ARG A 122 -16.90 -10.65 29.16
C ARG A 122 -15.67 -10.71 30.07
N SER A 123 -14.96 -11.84 30.07
CA SER A 123 -13.73 -12.01 30.84
C SER A 123 -12.65 -11.00 30.46
N ALA A 124 -12.44 -10.79 29.15
CA ALA A 124 -11.51 -9.80 28.63
C ALA A 124 -11.91 -8.36 28.98
N TYR A 125 -13.20 -8.02 28.87
CA TYR A 125 -13.71 -6.69 29.19
C TYR A 125 -13.62 -6.38 30.69
N ASP A 126 -13.94 -7.36 31.55
CA ASP A 126 -13.81 -7.22 33.00
C ASP A 126 -12.34 -7.04 33.39
N HIS A 127 -11.42 -7.82 32.79
CA HIS A 127 -9.98 -7.65 32.98
C HIS A 127 -9.48 -6.28 32.52
N TYR A 128 -9.98 -5.79 31.37
CA TYR A 128 -9.65 -4.46 30.86
C TYR A 128 -10.02 -3.35 31.85
N ASN A 129 -11.24 -3.39 32.39
CA ASN A 129 -11.71 -2.39 33.36
C ASN A 129 -10.89 -2.41 34.65
N LEU A 130 -10.55 -3.60 35.14
CA LEU A 130 -9.66 -3.75 36.30
C LEU A 130 -8.26 -3.16 36.01
N LYS A 131 -7.73 -3.40 34.81
CA LYS A 131 -6.44 -2.84 34.39
C LYS A 131 -6.46 -1.33 34.34
N VAL A 132 -7.51 -0.72 33.76
CA VAL A 132 -7.66 0.75 33.68
C VAL A 132 -7.61 1.36 35.09
N ASN A 133 -8.36 0.80 36.03
CA ASN A 133 -8.38 1.27 37.42
C ASN A 133 -7.02 1.11 38.10
N SER A 134 -6.40 -0.08 37.99
CA SER A 134 -5.07 -0.34 38.58
C SER A 134 -3.98 0.56 37.98
N SER A 135 -4.09 0.86 36.68
CA SER A 135 -3.14 1.74 35.99
C SER A 135 -3.27 3.17 36.51
N ALA A 136 -4.50 3.70 36.66
CA ALA A 136 -4.72 5.02 37.23
C ALA A 136 -4.14 5.15 38.65
N GLU A 137 -4.32 4.14 39.51
CA GLU A 137 -3.77 4.10 40.87
C GLU A 137 -2.23 4.12 40.88
N LYS A 138 -1.58 3.39 39.96
CA LYS A 138 -0.12 3.35 39.83
C LYS A 138 0.46 4.69 39.34
N VAL A 139 -0.25 5.38 38.46
CA VAL A 139 0.15 6.69 37.91
C VAL A 139 0.02 7.80 38.95
N TYR A 140 -1.07 7.78 39.72
CA TYR A 140 -1.43 8.88 40.61
C TYR A 140 -0.29 9.42 41.50
N PRO A 141 0.54 8.60 42.17
CA PRO A 141 1.66 9.13 42.97
C PRO A 141 2.67 9.92 42.13
N VAL A 142 2.88 9.53 40.87
CA VAL A 142 3.81 10.23 39.97
C VAL A 142 3.24 11.60 39.57
N ILE A 143 1.95 11.65 39.19
CA ILE A 143 1.26 12.93 38.89
C ILE A 143 1.26 13.85 40.11
N LYS A 144 0.95 13.30 41.28
CA LYS A 144 0.94 14.06 42.54
C LYS A 144 2.28 14.70 42.83
N ASN A 145 3.37 13.93 42.73
CA ASN A 145 4.73 14.44 42.94
C ASN A 145 5.11 15.53 41.93
N VAL A 146 4.67 15.41 40.67
CA VAL A 146 4.94 16.41 39.62
C VAL A 146 4.13 17.68 39.84
N TYR A 147 2.87 17.58 40.26
CA TYR A 147 1.98 18.73 40.48
C TYR A 147 2.33 19.51 41.76
N GLU A 148 2.70 18.83 42.84
CA GLU A 148 3.02 19.45 44.14
C GLU A 148 4.41 20.10 44.17
N ASN A 149 5.26 19.84 43.18
CA ASN A 149 6.60 20.41 43.12
C ASN A 149 6.56 21.88 42.63
N PRO A 150 6.95 22.87 43.46
CA PRO A 150 6.83 24.31 43.14
C PRO A 150 7.64 24.77 41.92
N SER A 151 8.57 23.95 41.44
CA SER A 151 9.40 24.27 40.26
C SER A 151 8.70 23.99 38.92
N ASN A 152 7.56 23.29 38.94
CA ASN A 152 6.86 22.84 37.74
C ASN A 152 5.70 23.79 37.37
N ASN A 153 5.96 24.74 36.49
CA ASN A 153 4.94 25.68 35.97
C ASN A 153 4.30 25.20 34.66
N PHE A 154 4.29 23.89 34.38
CA PHE A 154 3.86 23.34 33.10
C PHE A 154 2.38 22.93 33.15
N GLU A 155 1.60 23.38 32.17
CA GLU A 155 0.17 23.03 32.05
C GLU A 155 -0.03 21.61 31.49
N ARG A 156 0.90 21.15 30.64
CA ARG A 156 0.83 19.85 29.95
C ARG A 156 2.07 19.01 30.20
N ILE A 157 1.85 17.73 30.47
CA ILE A 157 2.89 16.72 30.67
C ILE A 157 2.94 15.76 29.49
N VAL A 158 4.14 15.28 29.19
CA VAL A 158 4.36 14.18 28.26
C VAL A 158 4.73 12.93 29.04
N VAL A 159 3.90 11.90 28.91
CA VAL A 159 4.12 10.60 29.54
C VAL A 159 4.43 9.59 28.43
N PRO A 160 5.63 8.99 28.40
CA PRO A 160 5.89 7.86 27.53
C PRO A 160 5.08 6.67 28.02
N PHE A 161 4.52 5.88 27.12
CA PHE A 161 3.93 4.57 27.41
C PHE A 161 4.56 3.52 26.52
N THR A 162 4.66 2.28 27.00
CA THR A 162 5.26 1.20 26.22
C THR A 162 4.54 -0.14 26.38
N ASP A 163 4.47 -0.88 25.28
CA ASP A 163 4.10 -2.31 25.23
C ASP A 163 5.38 -3.17 25.06
N GLY A 164 6.52 -2.70 25.60
CA GLY A 164 7.85 -3.31 25.44
C GLY A 164 8.45 -3.26 24.03
N LYS A 165 7.64 -3.08 22.97
CA LYS A 165 8.09 -2.98 21.56
C LYS A 165 7.99 -1.58 21.00
N LYS A 166 6.89 -0.89 21.28
CA LYS A 166 6.60 0.46 20.81
C LYS A 166 6.54 1.40 21.99
N THR A 167 7.04 2.62 21.82
CA THR A 167 6.91 3.71 22.79
C THR A 167 6.07 4.82 22.19
N LEU A 168 5.10 5.32 22.95
CA LEU A 168 4.22 6.39 22.51
C LEU A 168 4.17 7.48 23.57
N ASN A 169 4.42 8.72 23.14
CA ASN A 169 4.42 9.88 24.02
C ASN A 169 3.01 10.48 24.06
N VAL A 170 2.33 10.30 25.18
CA VAL A 170 0.97 10.81 25.43
C VAL A 170 1.08 12.19 26.06
N VAL A 171 0.33 13.15 25.51
CA VAL A 171 0.24 14.51 26.05
C VAL A 171 -1.06 14.62 26.83
N SER A 172 -0.99 15.04 28.09
CA SER A 172 -2.17 15.26 28.94
C SER A 172 -2.05 16.53 29.78
N ASN A 173 -3.19 17.08 30.20
CA ASN A 173 -3.23 18.26 31.06
C ASN A 173 -2.98 17.86 32.52
N LEU A 174 -1.97 18.46 33.14
CA LEU A 174 -1.52 18.08 34.48
C LEU A 174 -2.61 18.33 35.55
N LYS A 175 -3.31 19.46 35.47
CA LYS A 175 -4.35 19.83 36.42
C LYS A 175 -5.52 18.85 36.39
N LEU A 176 -6.03 18.57 35.19
CA LEU A 176 -7.14 17.62 35.01
C LEU A 176 -6.75 16.21 35.47
N ALA A 177 -5.53 15.78 35.15
CA ALA A 177 -5.03 14.47 35.55
C ALA A 177 -4.85 14.34 37.08
N TYR A 178 -4.50 15.42 37.79
CA TYR A 178 -4.45 15.45 39.25
C TYR A 178 -5.85 15.37 39.88
N GLU A 179 -6.77 16.22 39.42
CA GLU A 179 -8.16 16.28 39.91
C GLU A 179 -8.91 14.95 39.69
N SER A 180 -8.66 14.28 38.56
CA SER A 180 -9.26 13.00 38.20
C SER A 180 -8.50 11.77 38.74
N LYS A 181 -7.53 11.95 39.63
CA LYS A 181 -6.69 10.86 40.17
C LYS A 181 -6.05 9.94 39.09
N GLY A 182 -5.66 10.51 37.95
CA GLY A 182 -5.03 9.78 36.85
C GLY A 182 -5.97 9.24 35.77
N GLU A 183 -7.29 9.26 35.97
CA GLU A 183 -8.24 8.74 34.96
C GLU A 183 -8.15 9.48 33.62
N THR A 184 -7.99 10.81 33.64
CA THR A 184 -7.82 11.63 32.43
C THR A 184 -6.59 11.21 31.63
N LEU A 185 -5.48 10.84 32.29
CA LEU A 185 -4.28 10.38 31.60
C LEU A 185 -4.53 9.06 30.87
N ILE A 186 -5.26 8.12 31.49
CA ILE A 186 -5.59 6.84 30.85
C ILE A 186 -6.54 7.04 29.66
N ASN A 187 -7.54 7.92 29.80
CA ASN A 187 -8.40 8.29 28.67
C ASN A 187 -7.61 8.95 27.54
N ASP A 188 -6.67 9.84 27.85
CA ASP A 188 -5.81 10.47 26.83
C ASP A 188 -4.86 9.46 26.20
N PHE A 189 -4.39 8.47 26.96
CA PHE A 189 -3.62 7.35 26.45
C PHE A 189 -4.43 6.52 25.45
N GLU A 190 -5.65 6.09 25.80
CA GLU A 190 -6.55 5.35 24.91
C GLU A 190 -6.79 6.09 23.59
N LYS A 191 -7.06 7.41 23.66
CA LYS A 191 -7.28 8.27 22.48
C LYS A 191 -6.04 8.33 21.59
N ASN A 192 -4.89 8.64 22.18
CA ASN A 192 -3.65 8.86 21.43
C ASN A 192 -3.18 7.56 20.75
N ILE A 193 -3.31 6.41 21.42
CA ILE A 193 -2.95 5.12 20.82
C ILE A 193 -3.88 4.76 19.68
N SER A 194 -5.20 4.85 19.93
CA SER A 194 -6.19 4.55 18.90
C SER A 194 -5.97 5.39 17.66
N LEU A 195 -5.76 6.70 17.83
CA LEU A 195 -5.47 7.61 16.73
C LEU A 195 -4.16 7.28 16.02
N ALA A 196 -3.07 7.03 16.77
CA ALA A 196 -1.77 6.75 16.18
C ALA A 196 -1.78 5.46 15.34
N ILE A 197 -2.40 4.39 15.86
CA ILE A 197 -2.51 3.11 15.15
C ILE A 197 -3.43 3.24 13.93
N ILE A 198 -4.59 3.89 14.08
CA ILE A 198 -5.49 4.11 12.93
C ILE A 198 -4.78 4.90 11.83
N ASP A 199 -4.01 5.93 12.18
CA ASP A 199 -3.28 6.76 11.21
C ASP A 199 -2.16 5.99 10.49
N GLU A 200 -1.39 5.20 11.22
CA GLU A 200 -0.32 4.34 10.67
C GLU A 200 -0.90 3.31 9.70
N SER A 201 -1.91 2.56 10.16
CA SER A 201 -2.54 1.49 9.38
C SER A 201 -3.30 2.03 8.18
N TRP A 202 -3.97 3.18 8.31
CA TRP A 202 -4.63 3.83 7.17
C TRP A 202 -3.65 4.30 6.10
N LYS A 203 -2.48 4.85 6.48
CA LYS A 203 -1.43 5.20 5.52
C LYS A 203 -0.93 3.97 4.77
N ASN A 204 -0.73 2.86 5.46
CA ASN A 204 -0.30 1.61 4.84
C ASN A 204 -1.39 1.03 3.91
N HIS A 205 -2.65 1.10 4.31
CA HIS A 205 -3.78 0.70 3.47
C HIS A 205 -3.89 1.55 2.20
N LEU A 206 -3.73 2.87 2.29
CA LEU A 206 -3.72 3.74 1.11
C LEU A 206 -2.63 3.36 0.09
N ARG A 207 -1.46 2.93 0.55
CA ARG A 207 -0.39 2.41 -0.31
C ARG A 207 -0.81 1.10 -0.98
N LYS A 208 -1.32 0.13 -0.20
CA LYS A 208 -1.84 -1.15 -0.73
C LYS A 208 -2.97 -0.94 -1.74
N MET A 209 -3.84 0.06 -1.53
CA MET A 209 -4.92 0.41 -2.45
C MET A 209 -4.45 0.99 -3.77
N ASP A 210 -3.36 1.76 -3.76
CA ASP A 210 -2.74 2.27 -4.99
C ASP A 210 -2.06 1.15 -5.79
N GLU A 211 -1.33 0.27 -5.09
CA GLU A 211 -0.75 -0.94 -5.69
C GLU A 211 -1.83 -1.84 -6.31
N LEU A 212 -2.92 -2.07 -5.59
CA LEU A 212 -4.07 -2.84 -6.07
C LEU A 212 -4.67 -2.20 -7.33
N LYS A 213 -4.87 -0.88 -7.34
CA LYS A 213 -5.43 -0.16 -8.49
C LYS A 213 -4.56 -0.36 -9.75
N GLN A 214 -3.24 -0.41 -9.60
CA GLN A 214 -2.31 -0.68 -10.70
C GLN A 214 -2.35 -2.14 -11.15
N SER A 215 -2.33 -3.08 -10.20
CA SER A 215 -2.37 -4.53 -10.49
C SER A 215 -3.62 -4.94 -11.26
N VAL A 216 -4.79 -4.42 -10.87
CA VAL A 216 -6.07 -4.77 -11.47
C VAL A 216 -6.20 -4.33 -12.94
N GLN A 217 -5.39 -3.36 -13.40
CA GLN A 217 -5.33 -3.02 -14.81
C GLN A 217 -4.75 -4.15 -15.67
N LEU A 218 -3.89 -5.00 -15.10
CA LEU A 218 -3.35 -6.18 -15.78
C LEU A 218 -4.38 -7.31 -15.85
N ALA A 219 -5.38 -7.34 -14.95
CA ALA A 219 -6.44 -8.35 -14.94
C ALA A 219 -7.39 -8.29 -16.14
N VAL A 220 -7.35 -7.21 -16.94
CA VAL A 220 -8.04 -7.12 -18.25
C VAL A 220 -7.68 -8.29 -19.16
N HIS A 221 -6.46 -8.83 -19.03
CA HIS A 221 -6.01 -10.00 -19.80
C HIS A 221 -6.81 -11.28 -19.48
N GLU A 222 -7.45 -11.38 -18.32
CA GLU A 222 -8.30 -12.51 -17.91
C GLU A 222 -9.77 -12.39 -18.37
N GLN A 223 -10.11 -11.38 -19.17
CA GLN A 223 -11.50 -11.11 -19.61
C GLN A 223 -12.51 -10.85 -18.48
N LYS A 224 -12.02 -10.52 -17.28
CA LYS A 224 -12.86 -10.07 -16.16
C LYS A 224 -12.92 -8.55 -16.13
N ASP A 225 -13.99 -7.99 -15.58
CA ASP A 225 -14.10 -6.54 -15.37
C ASP A 225 -13.13 -6.10 -14.25
N PRO A 226 -12.13 -5.24 -14.55
CA PRO A 226 -11.20 -4.73 -13.55
C PRO A 226 -11.90 -4.01 -12.40
N LEU A 227 -12.98 -3.27 -12.65
CA LEU A 227 -13.66 -2.54 -11.58
C LEU A 227 -14.28 -3.49 -10.55
N VAL A 228 -14.79 -4.63 -11.00
CA VAL A 228 -15.39 -5.65 -10.13
C VAL A 228 -14.32 -6.30 -9.26
N ILE A 229 -13.18 -6.71 -9.85
CA ILE A 229 -12.05 -7.27 -9.10
C ILE A 229 -11.56 -6.27 -8.06
N TYR A 230 -11.35 -5.02 -8.46
CA TYR A 230 -10.93 -3.95 -7.57
C TYR A 230 -11.87 -3.82 -6.37
N LYS A 231 -13.20 -3.81 -6.59
CA LYS A 231 -14.19 -3.71 -5.51
C LYS A 231 -14.07 -4.86 -4.50
N PHE A 232 -13.96 -6.10 -4.97
CA PHE A 232 -13.85 -7.27 -4.10
C PHE A 232 -12.52 -7.31 -3.33
N GLU A 233 -11.40 -7.09 -4.02
CA GLU A 233 -10.08 -7.11 -3.39
C GLU A 233 -9.89 -5.92 -2.43
N ALA A 234 -10.36 -4.73 -2.80
CA ALA A 234 -10.34 -3.55 -1.95
C ALA A 234 -11.14 -3.77 -0.66
N PHE A 235 -12.31 -4.40 -0.76
CA PHE A 235 -13.13 -4.74 0.40
C PHE A 235 -12.41 -5.73 1.33
N LYS A 236 -11.83 -6.79 0.77
CA LYS A 236 -11.06 -7.78 1.54
C LYS A 236 -9.86 -7.14 2.23
N LEU A 237 -9.07 -6.33 1.53
CA LEU A 237 -7.95 -5.58 2.10
C LEU A 237 -8.40 -4.66 3.23
N PHE A 238 -9.53 -3.98 3.06
CA PHE A 238 -10.09 -3.10 4.08
C PHE A 238 -10.52 -3.88 5.33
N GLN A 239 -11.21 -5.01 5.18
CA GLN A 239 -11.57 -5.89 6.31
C GLN A 239 -10.33 -6.39 7.05
N THR A 240 -9.31 -6.86 6.32
CA THR A 240 -8.04 -7.28 6.95
C THR A 240 -7.40 -6.13 7.72
N THR A 241 -7.36 -4.93 7.15
CA THR A 241 -6.81 -3.73 7.81
C THR A 241 -7.59 -3.37 9.08
N LEU A 242 -8.92 -3.45 9.06
CA LEU A 242 -9.74 -3.20 10.26
C LEU A 242 -9.44 -4.20 11.37
N ASN A 243 -9.29 -5.48 11.01
CA ASN A 243 -8.96 -6.54 11.96
C ASN A 243 -7.55 -6.35 12.55
N GLU A 244 -6.58 -5.95 11.72
CA GLU A 244 -5.22 -5.60 12.17
C GLU A 244 -5.23 -4.41 13.13
N ILE A 245 -5.96 -3.35 12.80
CA ILE A 245 -6.13 -2.17 13.66
C ILE A 245 -6.71 -2.58 15.02
N ASN A 246 -7.79 -3.37 15.04
CA ASN A 246 -8.43 -3.81 16.27
C ASN A 246 -7.44 -4.62 17.13
N LYS A 247 -6.79 -5.63 16.54
CA LYS A 247 -5.81 -6.47 17.25
C LYS A 247 -4.63 -5.68 17.80
N GLU A 248 -4.14 -4.70 17.05
CA GLU A 248 -3.00 -3.88 17.46
C GLU A 248 -3.36 -2.90 18.58
N ILE A 249 -4.52 -2.23 18.48
CA ILE A 249 -5.02 -1.36 19.55
C ILE A 249 -5.23 -2.17 20.82
N ILE A 250 -5.92 -3.31 20.74
CA ILE A 250 -6.20 -4.17 21.90
C ILE A 250 -4.90 -4.68 22.52
N SER A 251 -3.97 -5.25 21.73
CA SER A 251 -2.67 -5.69 22.25
C SER A 251 -1.96 -4.58 23.02
N PHE A 252 -1.90 -3.36 22.45
CA PHE A 252 -1.23 -2.24 23.09
C PHE A 252 -1.96 -1.77 24.36
N LEU A 253 -3.29 -1.73 24.36
CA LEU A 253 -4.06 -1.32 25.54
C LEU A 253 -3.92 -2.33 26.69
N PHE A 254 -3.95 -3.63 26.39
CA PHE A 254 -3.83 -4.70 27.38
C PHE A 254 -2.42 -4.92 27.92
N LYS A 255 -1.38 -4.59 27.16
CA LYS A 255 0.02 -4.71 27.60
C LYS A 255 0.72 -3.40 27.89
N GLY A 256 0.11 -2.28 27.51
CA GLY A 256 0.65 -0.96 27.74
C GLY A 256 0.91 -0.75 29.22
N GLU A 257 2.17 -0.53 29.55
CA GLU A 257 2.66 -0.19 30.87
C GLU A 257 3.21 1.23 30.86
N LEU A 258 3.17 1.83 32.03
CA LEU A 258 3.87 3.08 32.26
C LEU A 258 5.33 2.77 32.52
N PRO A 259 6.24 3.63 32.04
CA PRO A 259 7.62 3.55 32.44
C PRO A 259 7.73 3.59 33.96
N SER A 260 8.73 2.86 34.46
CA SER A 260 9.05 2.75 35.87
C SER A 260 9.10 4.10 36.57
N LYS A 261 8.91 4.07 37.90
CA LYS A 261 8.69 5.15 38.88
C LYS A 261 9.64 6.36 38.86
N ASP A 262 10.52 6.51 37.88
CA ASP A 262 11.49 7.60 37.77
C ASP A 262 10.84 8.89 37.24
N PRO A 263 10.77 9.97 38.07
CA PRO A 263 10.18 11.25 37.66
C PRO A 263 10.92 11.94 36.50
N SER A 264 12.16 11.52 36.20
CA SER A 264 13.01 12.08 35.15
C SER A 264 12.56 11.74 33.72
N GLU A 265 11.64 10.80 33.55
CA GLU A 265 11.08 10.48 32.23
C GLU A 265 9.90 11.37 31.82
N ILE A 266 9.26 12.04 32.77
CA ILE A 266 8.19 13.01 32.49
C ILE A 266 8.83 14.31 32.05
N ARG A 267 8.67 14.63 30.77
CA ARG A 267 9.18 15.85 30.18
C ARG A 267 8.05 16.85 29.97
N GLU A 268 8.37 18.12 30.14
CA GLU A 268 7.54 19.21 29.63
C GLU A 268 7.35 19.04 28.11
N ASP A 269 6.15 19.31 27.59
CA ASP A 269 5.86 19.31 26.15
C ASP A 269 6.57 20.46 25.43
N ARG A 270 7.91 20.41 25.38
CA ARG A 270 8.76 21.32 24.60
C ARG A 270 8.80 20.88 23.14
N LYS A 271 7.64 20.80 22.50
CA LYS A 271 7.59 20.81 21.03
C LYS A 271 7.41 22.24 20.57
N GLU A 272 8.53 22.97 20.47
CA GLU A 272 8.65 23.85 19.30
C GLU A 272 8.36 22.94 18.11
N ARG A 273 7.23 23.16 17.42
CA ARG A 273 6.95 22.49 16.16
C ARG A 273 8.12 22.83 15.24
N ARG A 274 9.17 21.99 15.21
CA ARG A 274 10.08 21.90 14.09
C ARG A 274 9.15 21.66 12.92
N LYS A 275 8.83 22.72 12.18
CA LYS A 275 8.20 22.61 10.87
C LYS A 275 9.16 21.71 10.11
N GLN A 276 8.83 20.41 10.04
CA GLN A 276 9.51 19.53 9.11
C GLN A 276 9.36 20.25 7.78
N LYS A 277 10.48 20.70 7.20
CA LYS A 277 10.49 21.21 5.84
C LYS A 277 10.18 19.99 4.99
N PHE A 278 8.89 19.71 4.81
CA PHE A 278 8.45 18.80 3.78
C PHE A 278 8.92 19.42 2.46
N ASN A 279 9.74 18.70 1.71
CA ASN A 279 9.93 19.02 0.32
C ASN A 279 8.55 18.79 -0.34
N ILE A 280 7.85 19.89 -0.64
CA ILE A 280 6.56 19.87 -1.34
C ILE A 280 6.77 19.52 -2.83
N SER A 281 8.02 19.53 -3.29
CA SER A 281 8.38 18.87 -4.53
C SER A 281 8.21 17.36 -4.34
N LYS A 282 7.07 16.86 -4.82
CA LYS A 282 6.95 15.48 -5.27
C LYS A 282 8.17 15.25 -6.18
N GLU A 283 9.16 14.44 -5.75
CA GLU A 283 9.97 13.74 -6.74
C GLU A 283 8.94 13.13 -7.67
N GLU A 284 9.00 13.47 -8.96
CA GLU A 284 8.01 13.12 -9.97
C GLU A 284 7.98 11.59 -10.11
N VAL A 285 7.37 10.92 -9.14
CA VAL A 285 6.70 9.66 -9.35
C VAL A 285 5.54 10.05 -10.24
N LEU A 286 5.83 10.03 -11.55
CA LEU A 286 4.90 10.23 -12.64
C LEU A 286 3.60 9.51 -12.28
N ASN A 287 2.47 10.20 -12.41
CA ASN A 287 1.19 9.55 -12.18
C ASN A 287 1.05 8.38 -13.18
N SER A 288 0.37 7.30 -12.80
CA SER A 288 0.19 6.11 -13.66
C SER A 288 -0.35 6.44 -15.06
N ASP A 289 -1.23 7.44 -15.16
CA ASP A 289 -1.71 7.96 -16.44
C ASP A 289 -0.62 8.69 -17.26
N GLU A 290 0.32 9.38 -16.59
CA GLU A 290 1.47 10.01 -17.24
C GLU A 290 2.48 8.97 -17.71
N LEU A 291 2.81 7.95 -16.89
CA LEU A 291 3.65 6.81 -17.30
C LEU A 291 3.03 6.01 -18.45
N ALA A 292 1.72 5.74 -18.40
CA ALA A 292 1.00 5.07 -19.47
C ALA A 292 0.87 5.95 -20.72
N SER A 293 0.81 7.28 -20.58
CA SER A 293 0.87 8.21 -21.70
C SER A 293 2.26 8.28 -22.32
N ILE A 294 3.33 8.24 -21.52
CA ILE A 294 4.71 8.19 -21.98
C ILE A 294 4.98 6.87 -22.70
N ASN A 295 4.52 5.74 -22.18
CA ASN A 295 4.66 4.44 -22.86
C ASN A 295 3.85 4.38 -24.16
N ARG A 296 2.65 4.99 -24.21
CA ARG A 296 1.88 5.13 -25.46
C ARG A 296 2.55 6.06 -26.46
N ASN A 297 3.10 7.19 -26.00
CA ASN A 297 3.83 8.14 -26.83
C ASN A 297 5.18 7.57 -27.30
N ALA A 298 5.86 6.76 -26.49
CA ALA A 298 7.07 6.05 -26.85
C ALA A 298 6.78 5.02 -27.94
N GLY A 299 5.68 4.25 -27.82
CA GLY A 299 5.22 3.32 -28.86
C GLY A 299 4.79 4.01 -30.17
N GLN A 300 4.20 5.20 -30.10
CA GLN A 300 3.88 6.00 -31.29
C GLN A 300 5.12 6.68 -31.91
N ASN A 301 6.11 7.06 -31.11
CA ASN A 301 7.35 7.68 -31.58
C ASN A 301 8.32 6.72 -32.27
N VAL A 302 8.16 5.39 -32.12
CA VAL A 302 8.88 4.41 -32.94
C VAL A 302 8.47 4.51 -34.42
N SER A 303 7.26 4.99 -34.73
CA SER A 303 6.82 5.18 -36.11
C SER A 303 7.29 6.50 -36.73
N SER A 304 7.80 7.46 -35.93
CA SER A 304 8.19 8.78 -36.44
C SER A 304 9.69 9.07 -36.38
N ARG A 305 10.50 8.20 -35.76
CA ARG A 305 11.97 8.30 -35.81
C ARG A 305 12.51 7.44 -36.95
N ASN A 306 12.44 7.96 -38.16
CA ASN A 306 13.35 7.58 -39.23
C ASN A 306 14.77 8.00 -38.80
N GLN A 307 15.44 7.18 -37.98
CA GLN A 307 16.89 7.15 -38.08
C GLN A 307 17.20 6.49 -39.42
N PRO A 308 17.93 7.15 -40.33
CA PRO A 308 18.40 6.47 -41.53
C PRO A 308 19.25 5.29 -41.05
N VAL A 309 18.78 4.08 -41.34
CA VAL A 309 19.58 2.87 -41.12
C VAL A 309 20.84 3.05 -41.95
N GLU A 310 21.99 3.18 -41.31
CA GLU A 310 23.28 3.14 -42.02
C GLU A 310 23.41 1.74 -42.61
N THR A 311 23.09 1.63 -43.89
CA THR A 311 23.32 0.40 -44.65
C THR A 311 24.81 0.19 -44.78
N ILE A 312 25.35 -0.87 -44.17
CA ILE A 312 26.72 -1.32 -44.42
C ILE A 312 26.86 -1.61 -45.92
N VAL A 313 27.57 -0.74 -46.63
CA VAL A 313 27.88 -0.91 -48.05
C VAL A 313 28.93 -2.02 -48.16
N ARG A 314 28.65 -3.07 -48.94
CA ARG A 314 29.64 -4.13 -49.20
C ARG A 314 30.75 -3.58 -50.09
N GLU A 315 32.00 -3.68 -49.67
CA GLU A 315 33.16 -3.21 -50.45
C GLU A 315 33.41 -4.03 -51.74
N ALA A 316 32.89 -5.26 -51.84
CA ALA A 316 33.04 -6.11 -53.02
C ALA A 316 31.72 -6.30 -53.80
N LYS A 317 31.79 -6.17 -55.13
CA LYS A 317 30.66 -6.38 -56.05
C LYS A 317 30.15 -7.81 -55.92
N LYS A 318 28.86 -7.99 -55.62
CA LYS A 318 28.23 -9.33 -55.50
C LYS A 318 28.25 -10.01 -56.87
N ILE A 319 29.10 -11.03 -57.02
CA ILE A 319 29.18 -11.81 -58.26
C ILE A 319 27.87 -12.59 -58.43
N GLY A 320 27.21 -12.41 -59.57
CA GLY A 320 25.95 -13.08 -59.87
C GLY A 320 26.16 -14.58 -60.15
N ARG A 321 25.20 -15.43 -59.74
CA ARG A 321 25.26 -16.90 -59.88
C ARG A 321 25.62 -17.41 -61.29
N ASN A 322 25.25 -16.66 -62.32
CA ASN A 322 25.51 -17.00 -63.73
C ASN A 322 26.59 -16.13 -64.40
N GLN A 323 27.23 -15.22 -63.66
CA GLN A 323 28.28 -14.38 -64.18
C GLN A 323 29.51 -15.25 -64.47
N LYS A 324 30.15 -15.04 -65.64
CA LYS A 324 31.37 -15.76 -65.99
C LYS A 324 32.53 -15.14 -65.20
N VAL A 325 33.29 -15.98 -64.51
CA VAL A 325 34.47 -15.61 -63.74
C VAL A 325 35.66 -16.42 -64.22
N THR A 326 36.83 -15.81 -64.20
CA THR A 326 38.09 -16.48 -64.54
C THR A 326 38.72 -17.00 -63.25
N ILE A 327 38.96 -18.30 -63.19
CA ILE A 327 39.68 -18.93 -62.08
C ILE A 327 41.02 -19.46 -62.57
N LYS A 328 42.06 -19.33 -61.74
CA LYS A 328 43.41 -19.81 -62.01
C LYS A 328 43.82 -20.85 -60.97
N ASN A 329 44.38 -21.97 -61.41
CA ASN A 329 44.91 -22.99 -60.51
C ASN A 329 46.27 -22.56 -59.97
N ILE A 330 46.50 -22.75 -58.67
CA ILE A 330 47.73 -22.31 -58.00
C ILE A 330 48.93 -23.19 -58.40
N SER A 331 48.72 -24.50 -58.62
CA SER A 331 49.80 -25.46 -58.85
C SER A 331 50.26 -25.51 -60.31
N ASN A 332 49.32 -25.42 -61.26
CA ASN A 332 49.62 -25.63 -62.69
C ASN A 332 49.50 -24.36 -63.54
N GLY A 333 49.03 -23.24 -62.96
CA GLY A 333 48.88 -21.96 -63.66
C GLY A 333 47.78 -21.89 -64.73
N GLU A 334 47.06 -22.99 -64.97
CA GLU A 334 45.97 -23.07 -65.96
C GLU A 334 44.81 -22.14 -65.59
N GLN A 335 44.27 -21.40 -66.59
CA GLN A 335 43.15 -20.47 -66.42
C GLN A 335 41.90 -20.99 -67.13
N LYS A 336 40.74 -20.94 -66.45
CA LYS A 336 39.44 -21.35 -67.00
C LYS A 336 38.38 -20.28 -66.74
N THR A 337 37.63 -19.92 -67.77
CA THR A 337 36.49 -18.98 -67.70
C THR A 337 35.18 -19.75 -67.65
N LEU A 338 34.52 -19.74 -66.49
CA LEU A 338 33.33 -20.56 -66.21
C LEU A 338 32.27 -19.73 -65.48
N LYS A 339 31.00 -20.15 -65.50
CA LYS A 339 29.94 -19.49 -64.71
C LYS A 339 30.19 -19.69 -63.21
N TYR A 340 29.93 -18.67 -62.39
CA TYR A 340 30.22 -18.66 -60.96
C TYR A 340 29.66 -19.87 -60.19
N LYS A 341 28.45 -20.35 -60.51
CA LYS A 341 27.87 -21.57 -59.90
C LYS A 341 28.77 -22.81 -60.03
N ILE A 342 29.52 -22.93 -61.12
CA ILE A 342 30.44 -24.06 -61.35
C ILE A 342 31.80 -23.76 -60.71
N ALA A 343 32.27 -22.51 -60.83
CA ALA A 343 33.52 -22.06 -60.22
C ALA A 343 33.50 -22.12 -58.68
N GLU A 344 32.33 -21.93 -58.05
CA GLU A 344 32.17 -21.98 -56.58
C GLU A 344 32.61 -23.33 -55.99
N ASN A 345 32.33 -24.45 -56.68
CA ASN A 345 32.79 -25.76 -56.24
C ASN A 345 34.32 -25.89 -56.32
N HIS A 346 34.93 -25.33 -57.37
CA HIS A 346 36.40 -25.35 -57.52
C HIS A 346 37.11 -24.40 -56.53
N LEU A 347 36.46 -23.29 -56.17
CA LEU A 347 36.97 -22.33 -55.17
C LEU A 347 36.87 -22.88 -53.74
N LYS A 348 35.81 -23.64 -53.42
CA LYS A 348 35.67 -24.30 -52.10
C LYS A 348 36.73 -25.36 -51.85
N ASN A 349 37.20 -26.04 -52.91
CA ASN A 349 38.26 -27.05 -52.80
C ASN A 349 39.65 -26.43 -52.55
N GLY A 350 39.80 -25.10 -52.69
CA GLY A 350 41.03 -24.37 -52.32
C GLY A 350 42.16 -24.38 -53.36
N ASP A 351 42.09 -25.23 -54.38
CA ASP A 351 43.15 -25.37 -55.40
C ASP A 351 43.14 -24.24 -56.46
N TRP A 352 42.05 -23.47 -56.53
CA TRP A 352 41.82 -22.44 -57.54
C TRP A 352 41.51 -21.09 -56.87
N ILE A 353 42.02 -19.99 -57.45
CA ILE A 353 41.79 -18.62 -56.98
C ILE A 353 41.06 -17.84 -58.09
N LEU A 354 40.15 -16.94 -57.68
CA LEU A 354 39.52 -15.96 -58.57
C LEU A 354 40.56 -14.94 -59.01
N VAL A 355 40.79 -14.84 -60.31
CA VAL A 355 41.55 -13.72 -60.88
C VAL A 355 40.53 -12.64 -61.18
N ASN A 356 40.47 -11.64 -60.29
CA ASN A 356 39.76 -10.41 -60.57
C ASN A 356 40.69 -9.53 -61.41
N ASP A 357 40.22 -9.08 -62.58
CA ASP A 357 40.77 -7.86 -63.19
C ASP A 357 40.24 -6.63 -62.44
#